data_AF-A0A2E7CH72-F1
#
_entry.id   AF-A0A2E7CH72-F1
#
_cell.length_a   1.000
_cell.length_b   1.000
_cell.length_c   1.000
_cell.angle_alpha   90.00
_cell.angle_beta   90.00
_cell.angle_gamma   90.00
#
_symmetry.space_group_name_H-M   'P 1'
#
loop_
_entity.id
_entity.type
_entity.pdbx_description
1 polymer ?
#
loop_
_entity_poly.entity_id
_entity_poly.type
_entity_poly.pdbx_seq_one_letter_code
_entity_poly.pdbx_strand_id
1 'polypeptide(L)' 'MILLLSCTSAPTQKTVITESESAETSLPEGTYNGAVPETKLAIPSFTALNTDGSERKQENLLQSPSVLWFFPAASTYG' A
#
# COMPACT_ATOMS: atom_id res chain seq x y z
N MET A 1 5.91 -43.27 -25.73
CA MET A 1 6.40 -41.98 -26.28
C MET A 1 6.32 -40.96 -25.15
N ILE A 2 7.43 -40.71 -24.46
CA ILE A 2 7.49 -39.91 -23.23
C ILE A 2 7.95 -38.50 -23.63
N LEU A 3 7.09 -37.50 -23.48
CA LEU A 3 7.45 -36.09 -23.67
C LEU A 3 8.06 -35.56 -22.36
N LEU A 4 9.37 -35.30 -22.39
CA LEU A 4 10.05 -34.56 -21.33
C LEU A 4 9.90 -33.05 -21.61
N LEU A 5 9.10 -32.36 -20.80
CA LEU A 5 9.03 -30.89 -20.81
C LEU A 5 10.22 -30.34 -20.02
N SER A 6 11.23 -29.85 -20.74
CA SER A 6 12.33 -29.07 -20.17
C SER A 6 11.87 -27.62 -19.97
N CYS A 7 11.69 -27.20 -18.71
CA CYS A 7 11.53 -25.79 -18.38
C CYS A 7 12.89 -25.09 -18.44
N THR A 8 13.11 -24.31 -19.51
CA THR A 8 14.25 -23.39 -19.62
C THR A 8 13.94 -22.11 -18.86
N SER A 9 14.64 -21.88 -17.75
CA SER A 9 14.61 -20.64 -16.96
C SER A 9 15.80 -19.76 -17.34
N ALA A 10 15.56 -18.52 -17.76
CA ALA A 10 16.55 -17.43 -17.79
C ALA A 10 15.82 -16.06 -17.88
N PRO A 11 16.49 -14.91 -17.60
CA PRO A 11 16.73 -14.36 -16.27
C PRO A 11 16.03 -13.01 -16.04
N THR A 12 15.90 -12.63 -14.76
CA THR A 12 15.33 -11.38 -14.25
C THR A 12 15.96 -10.13 -14.85
N GLN A 13 15.17 -9.35 -15.59
CA GLN A 13 15.57 -8.01 -16.05
C GLN A 13 15.10 -6.98 -15.03
N LYS A 14 16.07 -6.27 -14.44
CA LYS A 14 15.84 -5.20 -13.47
C LYS A 14 15.44 -3.93 -14.23
N THR A 15 14.14 -3.69 -14.38
CA THR A 15 13.63 -2.44 -14.95
C THR A 15 13.60 -1.38 -13.85
N VAL A 16 14.47 -0.37 -13.99
CA VAL A 16 14.34 0.89 -13.27
C VAL A 16 13.10 1.58 -13.82
N ILE A 17 12.01 1.44 -13.08
CA ILE A 17 10.75 2.10 -13.39
C ILE A 17 10.77 3.47 -12.72
N THR A 18 11.07 4.50 -13.51
CA THR A 18 10.57 5.85 -13.27
C THR A 18 9.25 5.94 -14.01
N GLU A 19 8.17 5.47 -13.39
CA GLU A 19 6.81 5.63 -13.92
C GLU A 19 6.05 6.62 -13.04
N SER A 20 5.84 7.80 -13.62
CA SER A 20 4.71 8.66 -13.30
C SER A 20 3.44 7.99 -13.81
N GLU A 21 3.04 6.88 -13.20
CA GLU A 21 1.79 6.20 -13.54
C GLU A 21 0.67 6.79 -12.67
N SER A 22 -0.14 7.64 -13.30
CA SER A 22 -1.42 8.09 -12.79
C SER A 22 -2.38 6.90 -12.79
N ALA A 23 -2.22 6.01 -11.81
CA ALA A 23 -3.20 4.98 -11.52
C ALA A 23 -4.48 5.66 -11.02
N GLU A 24 -5.40 5.97 -11.93
CA GLU A 24 -6.77 6.37 -11.61
C GLU A 24 -7.46 5.20 -10.90
N THR A 25 -7.41 5.23 -9.58
CA THR A 25 -8.22 4.36 -8.73
C THR A 25 -9.62 4.98 -8.69
N SER A 26 -10.51 4.52 -9.56
CA SER A 26 -11.91 4.91 -9.49
C SER A 26 -12.54 4.37 -8.21
N LEU A 27 -13.26 5.22 -7.49
CA LEU A 27 -14.02 4.79 -6.32
C LEU A 27 -15.20 3.92 -6.78
N PRO A 28 -15.55 2.85 -6.05
CA PRO A 28 -16.73 2.07 -6.38
C PRO A 28 -17.99 2.95 -6.32
N GLU A 29 -18.99 2.66 -7.14
CA GLU A 29 -20.24 3.43 -7.12
C GLU A 29 -20.99 3.24 -5.78
N GLY A 30 -21.46 4.33 -5.18
CA GLY A 30 -22.14 4.31 -3.88
C GLY A 30 -22.55 5.69 -3.35
N THR A 31 -23.47 5.71 -2.39
CA THR A 31 -23.80 6.94 -1.62
C THR A 31 -22.81 7.07 -0.46
N TYR A 32 -22.00 8.12 -0.47
CA TYR A 32 -21.00 8.40 0.55
C TYR A 32 -21.39 9.61 1.41
N ASN A 33 -21.05 9.58 2.70
CA ASN A 33 -21.34 10.66 3.66
C ASN A 33 -20.36 11.86 3.56
N GLY A 34 -19.81 12.14 2.38
CA GLY A 34 -18.80 13.19 2.20
C GLY A 34 -18.46 13.45 0.74
N ALA A 35 -17.61 14.46 0.52
CA ALA A 35 -17.09 14.79 -0.80
C ALA A 35 -15.68 14.19 -0.97
N VAL A 36 -15.43 13.64 -2.16
CA VAL A 36 -14.07 13.25 -2.55
C VAL A 36 -13.28 14.54 -2.78
N PRO A 37 -12.09 14.71 -2.18
CA PRO A 37 -11.26 15.87 -2.45
C PRO A 37 -10.95 15.98 -3.94
N GLU A 38 -11.06 17.19 -4.50
CA GLU A 38 -10.73 17.46 -5.91
C GLU A 38 -9.26 17.15 -6.22
N THR A 39 -8.40 17.22 -5.19
CA THR A 39 -6.97 16.96 -5.29
C THR A 39 -6.54 15.83 -4.37
N LYS A 40 -5.76 14.89 -4.89
CA LYS A 40 -5.10 13.86 -4.09
C LYS A 40 -4.17 14.51 -3.07
N LEU A 41 -4.44 14.26 -1.78
CA LEU A 41 -3.59 14.74 -0.70
C LEU A 41 -2.34 13.87 -0.58
N ALA A 42 -1.20 14.50 -0.31
CA ALA A 42 0.02 13.78 0.03
C ALA A 42 -0.16 13.07 1.39
N ILE A 43 0.33 11.83 1.48
CA ILE A 43 0.35 11.10 2.75
C ILE A 43 1.41 11.77 3.65
N PRO A 44 1.09 12.11 4.90
CA PRO A 44 2.05 12.72 5.82
C PRO A 44 3.15 11.73 6.19
N SER A 45 4.37 12.25 6.40
CA SER A 45 5.46 11.48 6.98
C SER A 45 5.18 11.19 8.45
N PHE A 46 5.32 9.93 8.87
CA PHE A 46 5.18 9.55 10.27
C PHE A 46 6.13 8.41 10.62
N THR A 47 6.44 8.34 11.92
CA THR A 47 7.05 7.17 12.56
C THR A 47 6.23 6.86 13.80
N ALA A 48 5.75 5.63 13.90
CA ALA A 48 5.05 5.08 15.05
C ALA A 48 5.77 3.82 15.52
N LEU A 49 5.44 3.35 16.72
CA LEU A 49 5.88 2.06 17.22
C LEU A 49 4.72 1.07 17.17
N ASN A 50 5.00 -0.13 16.69
CA ASN A 50 4.10 -1.26 16.85
C ASN A 50 4.11 -1.74 18.31
N THR A 51 3.18 -2.63 18.65
CA THR A 51 3.09 -3.24 19.99
C THR A 51 4.34 -4.01 20.40
N ASP A 52 5.09 -4.53 19.43
CA ASP A 52 6.36 -5.25 19.64
C ASP A 52 7.58 -4.32 19.75
N GLY A 53 7.37 -3.00 19.69
CA GLY A 53 8.43 -1.99 19.73
C GLY A 53 9.16 -1.76 18.41
N SER A 54 8.80 -2.49 17.35
CA SER A 54 9.34 -2.22 16.01
C SER A 54 8.75 -0.93 15.42
N GLU A 55 9.51 -0.30 14.53
CA GLU A 55 9.06 0.92 13.86
C GLU A 55 8.02 0.62 12.77
N ARG A 56 7.01 1.47 12.70
CA ARG A 56 6.03 1.54 11.61
C ARG A 56 6.07 2.93 11.00
N LYS A 57 6.44 3.01 9.73
CA LYS A 57 6.63 4.24 8.96
C LYS A 57 5.65 4.33 7.80
N GLN A 58 5.60 5.51 7.19
CA GLN A 58 4.81 5.77 5.99
C GLN A 58 5.12 4.78 4.87
N GLU A 59 6.40 4.50 4.61
CA GLU A 59 6.82 3.61 3.52
C GLU A 59 6.22 2.21 3.63
N ASN A 60 5.96 1.75 4.86
CA ASN A 60 5.41 0.43 5.10
C ASN A 60 3.91 0.31 4.75
N LEU A 61 3.23 1.41 4.39
CA LEU A 61 1.81 1.45 4.01
C LEU A 61 1.58 1.71 2.52
N LEU A 62 2.63 1.94 1.73
CA LEU A 62 2.49 2.32 0.32
C LEU A 62 2.11 1.15 -0.60
N GLN A 63 2.26 -0.09 -0.14
CA GLN A 63 2.01 -1.28 -0.97
C GLN A 63 0.52 -1.65 -1.10
N SER A 64 -0.33 -1.15 -0.19
CA SER A 64 -1.75 -1.50 -0.15
C SER A 64 -2.59 -0.32 0.35
N PRO A 65 -3.85 -0.17 -0.12
CA PRO A 65 -4.80 0.77 0.48
C PRO A 65 -4.88 0.55 2.00
N SER A 66 -4.66 1.62 2.75
CA SER A 66 -4.53 1.58 4.21
C SER A 66 -5.42 2.65 4.84
N VAL A 67 -6.02 2.34 5.99
CA VAL A 67 -6.80 3.29 6.79
C VAL A 67 -6.05 3.58 8.08
N LEU A 68 -5.82 4.85 8.39
CA LEU A 68 -5.19 5.30 9.64
C LEU A 68 -6.26 5.85 10.59
N TRP A 69 -6.29 5.33 11.82
CA TRP A 69 -7.23 5.73 12.86
C TRP A 69 -6.49 6.52 13.94
N PHE A 70 -6.95 7.73 14.23
CA PHE A 70 -6.38 8.59 15.26
C PHE A 70 -7.37 8.71 16.42
N PHE A 71 -6.96 8.32 17.62
CA PHE A 71 -7.75 8.43 18.84
C PHE A 71 -6.85 8.81 20.03
N PRO A 72 -7.38 9.47 21.09
CA PRO A 72 -6.56 9.94 22.21
C PRO A 72 -5.91 8.83 23.03
N ALA A 73 -6.62 7.73 23.27
CA ALA A 73 -6.11 6.53 23.93
C ALA A 73 -6.99 5.34 23.56
N ALA A 74 -6.39 4.18 23.27
CA ALA A 74 -7.13 2.95 22.94
C ALA A 74 -7.82 2.37 24.18
N SER A 75 -7.35 2.70 25.39
CA SER A 75 -7.74 2.09 26.66
C SER A 75 -7.72 0.56 26.68
N THR A 76 -7.01 -0.06 25.73
CA THR A 76 -6.73 -1.49 25.70
C THR A 76 -5.41 -1.69 26.41
N TYR A 77 -5.43 -2.33 27.57
CA TYR A 77 -4.22 -2.88 28.17
C TYR A 77 -3.75 -4.03 27.26
N GLY A 78 -2.52 -3.94 26.77
CA GLY A 78 -1.88 -4.95 25.92
C GLY A 78 -1.60 -6.24 26.68
#